data_AF-A0A534B1J5-F1
#
_entry.id   AF-A0A534B1J5-F1
#
_cell.length_a   1.000
_cell.length_b   1.000
_cell.length_c   1.000
_cell.angle_alpha   90.00
_cell.angle_beta   90.00
_cell.angle_gamma   90.00
#
_symmetry.space_group_name_H-M   'P 1'
#
loop_
_entity.id
_entity.type
_entity.pdbx_description
1 polymer ?
#
loop_
_entity_poly.entity_id
_entity_poly.type
_entity_poly.pdbx_seq_one_letter_code
_entity_poly.pdbx_strand_id
1 'polypeptide(L)'
;VAVFLTGRPLFVTPALDASDAFVVAWLPGTEGEGLADVLFRQTSGEANADFTGRLSFSWPRTPGQTGFNRHDRAQPPLFPYGFGLSYCNPACNRTPSQALWRTQPSSMSRRRPASR
;
A
#
# COMPACT_ATOMS: atom_id res chain seq x y z
N VAL A 1 10.62 -3.39 -8.39
CA VAL A 1 10.16 -2.06 -7.89
C VAL A 1 10.51 -1.00 -8.92
N ALA A 2 9.54 -0.18 -9.33
CA ALA A 2 9.74 0.95 -10.22
C ALA A 2 9.46 2.28 -9.50
N VAL A 3 10.35 3.26 -9.66
CA VAL A 3 10.17 4.62 -9.17
C VAL A 3 9.98 5.54 -10.37
N PHE A 4 8.81 6.15 -10.45
CA PHE A 4 8.37 6.94 -11.60
C PHE A 4 8.43 8.43 -11.29
N LEU A 5 9.30 9.14 -12.00
CA LEU A 5 9.48 10.58 -11.93
C LEU A 5 8.67 11.24 -13.03
N THR A 6 7.76 12.13 -12.65
CA THR A 6 6.88 12.82 -13.60
C THR A 6 6.32 14.11 -13.02
N GLY A 7 6.06 15.10 -13.88
CA GLY A 7 5.32 16.30 -13.49
C GLY A 7 3.79 16.14 -13.56
N ARG A 8 3.28 15.04 -14.12
CA ARG A 8 1.84 14.82 -14.32
C ARG A 8 1.45 13.34 -14.45
N PRO A 9 0.16 12.99 -14.30
CA PRO A 9 -0.32 11.65 -14.61
C PRO A 9 -0.12 11.28 -16.08
N LEU A 10 0.32 10.04 -16.32
CA LEU A 10 0.53 9.48 -17.65
C LEU A 10 -0.06 8.07 -17.72
N PHE A 11 -0.34 7.58 -18.92
CA PHE A 11 -0.70 6.18 -19.10
C PHE A 11 0.52 5.30 -18.79
N VAL A 12 0.41 4.48 -17.75
CA VAL A 12 1.53 3.69 -17.19
C VAL A 12 1.18 2.21 -17.00
N THR A 13 0.04 1.75 -17.51
CA THR A 13 -0.40 0.35 -17.33
C THR A 13 0.68 -0.68 -17.71
N PRO A 14 1.42 -0.54 -18.84
CA PRO A 14 2.49 -1.48 -19.15
C PRO A 14 3.63 -1.47 -18.11
N ALA A 15 3.95 -0.32 -17.54
CA ALA A 15 4.98 -0.20 -16.50
C ALA A 15 4.50 -0.73 -15.14
N LEU A 16 3.20 -0.60 -14.84
CA LEU A 16 2.57 -1.21 -13.67
C LEU A 16 2.61 -2.74 -13.78
N ASP A 17 2.23 -3.30 -14.93
CA ASP A 17 2.21 -4.75 -15.16
C ASP A 17 3.62 -5.38 -15.09
N ALA A 18 4.64 -4.60 -15.46
CA ALA A 18 6.05 -5.02 -15.39
C ALA A 18 6.69 -4.85 -14.00
N SER A 19 5.95 -4.37 -12.99
CA SER A 19 6.51 -4.00 -11.67
C SER A 19 5.77 -4.65 -10.51
N ASP A 20 6.50 -5.27 -9.57
CA ASP A 20 5.89 -5.77 -8.32
C ASP A 20 5.36 -4.64 -7.41
N ALA A 21 5.99 -3.47 -7.52
CA ALA A 21 5.61 -2.25 -6.81
C ALA A 21 5.96 -1.05 -7.67
N PHE A 22 5.09 -0.03 -7.66
CA PHE A 22 5.22 1.18 -8.47
C PHE A 22 4.99 2.42 -7.62
N VAL A 23 5.98 3.31 -7.56
CA VAL A 23 5.96 4.54 -6.76
C VAL A 23 6.00 5.74 -7.66
N VAL A 24 5.07 6.67 -7.50
CA VAL A 24 5.11 7.97 -8.17
C VAL A 24 5.83 8.95 -7.25
N ALA A 25 7.05 9.33 -7.64
CA ALA A 25 7.91 10.23 -6.87
C ALA A 25 7.78 11.71 -7.29
N TRP A 26 6.98 11.98 -8.32
CA TRP A 26 6.80 13.31 -8.91
C TRP A 26 8.14 13.94 -9.35
N LEU A 27 8.42 15.17 -8.90
CA LEU A 27 9.68 15.88 -9.08
C LEU A 27 10.22 16.23 -7.67
N PRO A 28 10.96 15.31 -7.01
CA PRO A 28 11.28 15.42 -5.58
C PRO A 28 12.32 16.49 -5.23
N GLY A 29 12.94 17.13 -6.22
CA GLY A 29 13.99 18.13 -5.99
C GLY A 29 15.33 17.50 -5.59
N THR A 30 16.15 18.24 -4.85
CA THR A 30 17.50 17.82 -4.41
C THR A 30 17.46 16.80 -3.27
N GLU A 31 16.39 16.76 -2.50
CA GLU A 31 16.22 15.90 -1.33
C GLU A 31 15.76 14.47 -1.70
N GLY A 32 16.39 13.88 -2.70
CA GLY A 32 16.05 12.54 -3.20
C GLY A 32 16.24 11.42 -2.16
N GLU A 33 17.04 11.67 -1.12
CA GLU A 33 17.24 10.74 0.00
C GLU A 33 15.92 10.40 0.72
N GLY A 34 14.94 11.32 0.72
CA GLY A 34 13.61 11.03 1.27
C GLY A 34 12.87 9.88 0.57
N LEU A 35 13.25 9.49 -0.66
CA LEU A 35 12.74 8.25 -1.27
C LEU A 35 13.33 7.01 -0.60
N ALA A 36 14.59 7.05 -0.19
CA ALA A 36 15.23 5.95 0.50
C ALA A 36 14.62 5.71 1.89
N ASP A 37 14.25 6.79 2.59
CA ASP A 37 13.56 6.74 3.89
C ASP A 37 12.23 6.00 3.84
N VAL A 38 11.55 5.98 2.70
CA VAL A 38 10.28 5.25 2.57
C VAL A 38 10.51 3.87 1.97
N LEU A 39 11.45 3.72 1.02
CA LEU A 39 11.64 2.47 0.29
C LEU A 39 12.47 1.42 1.03
N PHE A 40 13.40 1.84 1.88
CA PHE A 40 14.29 0.93 2.59
C PHE A 40 13.93 0.80 4.06
N ARG A 41 14.09 -0.42 4.57
CA ARG A 41 13.97 -0.73 5.98
C ARG A 41 15.27 -0.39 6.73
N GLN A 42 15.12 -0.18 8.02
CA GLN A 42 16.25 -0.12 8.95
C GLN A 42 16.95 -1.46 9.05
N THR A 43 18.16 -1.44 9.62
CA THR A 43 18.88 -2.67 10.00
C THR A 43 18.13 -3.51 11.02
N SER A 44 17.24 -2.91 11.81
CA SER A 44 16.30 -3.59 12.72
C SER A 44 15.21 -4.39 11.98
N GLY A 45 15.02 -4.15 10.67
CA GLY A 45 13.96 -4.73 9.85
C GLY A 45 12.65 -3.94 9.86
N GLU A 46 12.57 -2.85 10.63
CA GLU A 46 11.41 -1.96 10.67
C GLU A 46 11.40 -1.00 9.47
N ALA A 47 10.21 -0.56 9.07
CA ALA A 47 10.08 0.50 8.07
C ALA A 47 10.54 1.83 8.69
N ASN A 48 11.35 2.59 7.94
CA ASN A 48 11.81 3.92 8.36
C ASN A 48 10.65 4.93 8.39
N ALA A 49 9.89 5.01 7.30
CA ALA A 49 8.68 5.79 7.18
C ALA A 49 7.62 5.04 6.35
N ASP A 50 6.35 5.39 6.53
CA ASP A 50 5.24 4.87 5.72
C ASP A 50 4.80 5.88 4.66
N PHE A 51 4.17 5.39 3.59
CA PHE A 51 3.59 6.20 2.53
C PHE A 51 2.33 6.93 3.02
N THR A 52 2.47 8.24 3.21
CA THR A 52 1.36 9.15 3.53
C THR A 52 0.82 9.88 2.29
N GLY A 53 1.58 9.92 1.21
CA GLY A 53 1.21 10.59 -0.04
C GLY A 53 -0.08 10.03 -0.65
N ARG A 54 -0.96 10.92 -1.09
CA ARG A 54 -2.20 10.59 -1.80
C ARG A 54 -2.26 11.39 -3.10
N LEU A 55 -2.78 10.78 -4.15
CA LEU A 55 -2.82 11.39 -5.48
C LEU A 55 -3.61 12.71 -5.46
N SER A 56 -2.93 13.81 -5.76
CA SER A 56 -3.56 15.12 -5.98
C SER A 56 -4.20 15.26 -7.36
N PHE A 57 -4.00 14.27 -8.24
CA PHE A 57 -4.61 14.18 -9.56
C PHE A 57 -5.09 12.75 -9.80
N SER A 58 -6.27 12.59 -10.40
CA SER A 58 -6.72 11.29 -10.90
C SER A 58 -5.73 10.76 -11.94
N TRP A 59 -5.58 9.43 -12.01
CA TRP A 59 -4.65 8.77 -12.93
C TRP A 59 -5.39 8.17 -14.14
N PRO A 60 -4.93 8.41 -15.38
CA PRO A 60 -5.62 7.91 -16.57
C PRO A 60 -5.54 6.38 -16.68
N ARG A 61 -6.61 5.78 -17.21
CA ARG A 61 -6.76 4.36 -17.52
C ARG A 61 -6.31 4.02 -18.93
N THR A 62 -6.51 4.92 -19.88
CA THR A 62 -6.15 4.69 -21.29
C THR A 62 -5.25 5.81 -21.82
N PRO A 63 -4.47 5.56 -22.89
CA PRO A 63 -3.75 6.62 -23.58
C PRO A 63 -4.72 7.70 -24.06
N GLY A 64 -4.40 8.97 -23.81
CA GLY A 64 -5.19 10.09 -24.30
C GLY A 64 -6.56 10.27 -23.63
N GLN A 65 -6.85 9.58 -22.51
CA GLN A 65 -8.07 9.82 -21.74
C GLN A 65 -8.17 11.31 -21.36
N THR A 66 -9.37 11.87 -21.43
CA THR A 66 -9.69 13.24 -21.00
C THR A 66 -10.94 13.23 -20.10
N GLY A 67 -11.15 14.30 -19.32
CA GLY A 67 -12.33 14.43 -18.45
C GLY A 67 -12.44 13.40 -17.33
N PHE A 68 -11.32 13.04 -16.69
CA PHE A 68 -11.26 12.02 -15.64
C PHE A 68 -10.88 12.58 -14.26
N ASN A 69 -11.07 13.88 -14.06
CA ASN A 69 -10.80 14.54 -12.78
C ASN A 69 -11.86 14.20 -11.74
N ARG A 70 -11.58 14.54 -10.47
CA ARG A 70 -12.39 14.19 -9.29
C ARG A 70 -13.88 14.56 -9.34
N HIS A 71 -14.29 15.48 -10.21
CA HIS A 71 -15.69 15.94 -10.34
C HIS A 71 -16.27 15.69 -11.74
N ASP A 72 -15.49 15.08 -12.63
CA ASP A 72 -15.96 14.78 -13.96
C ASP A 72 -16.91 13.57 -13.93
N ARG A 73 -17.95 13.61 -14.78
CA ARG A 73 -18.92 12.51 -14.93
C ARG A 73 -18.54 11.53 -16.05
N ALA A 74 -17.36 11.68 -16.63
CA ALA A 74 -16.91 10.84 -17.72
C ALA A 74 -16.41 9.48 -17.21
N GLN A 75 -15.65 8.78 -18.05
CA GLN A 75 -15.09 7.47 -17.73
C GLN A 75 -14.19 7.53 -16.48
N PRO A 76 -14.34 6.57 -15.55
CA PRO A 76 -13.59 6.59 -14.30
C PRO A 76 -12.08 6.45 -14.53
N PRO A 77 -11.25 7.07 -13.68
CA PRO A 77 -9.80 6.93 -13.77
C PRO A 77 -9.36 5.49 -13.43
N LEU A 78 -8.07 5.20 -13.66
CA LEU A 78 -7.43 3.97 -13.15
C LEU A 78 -7.26 4.05 -11.64
N PHE A 79 -6.69 5.16 -11.17
CA PHE A 79 -6.60 5.49 -9.75
C PHE A 79 -7.31 6.83 -9.50
N PRO A 80 -8.29 6.88 -8.59
CA PRO A 80 -9.01 8.11 -8.30
C PRO A 80 -8.13 9.13 -7.55
N TYR A 81 -8.54 10.40 -7.59
CA TYR A 81 -8.01 11.42 -6.68
C TYR A 81 -8.05 10.92 -5.23
N GLY A 82 -6.99 11.20 -4.47
CA GLY A 82 -6.85 10.78 -3.08
C GLY A 82 -6.41 9.32 -2.90
N PHE A 83 -6.23 8.56 -3.98
CA PHE A 83 -5.70 7.20 -3.88
C PHE A 83 -4.24 7.18 -3.43
N GLY A 84 -3.87 6.18 -2.64
CA GLY A 84 -2.49 5.87 -2.27
C GLY A 84 -2.46 4.68 -1.31
N LEU A 85 -1.48 3.81 -1.49
CA LEU A 85 -1.25 2.67 -0.61
C LEU A 85 -0.30 3.06 0.53
N SER A 86 -0.28 2.25 1.58
CA SER A 86 0.63 2.33 2.72
C SER A 86 1.09 0.92 3.11
N TYR A 87 2.21 0.81 3.81
CA TYR A 87 2.64 -0.43 4.43
C TYR A 87 1.63 -0.89 5.48
N CYS A 88 1.07 0.06 6.23
CA CYS A 88 0.02 -0.18 7.21
C CYS A 88 -1.40 -0.17 6.59
N ASN A 89 -1.80 -1.22 5.87
CA ASN A 89 -3.22 -1.45 5.48
C ASN A 89 -3.51 -2.93 5.15
N PRO A 90 -4.62 -3.58 5.61
CA PRO A 90 -5.46 -3.31 6.78
C PRO A 90 -4.98 -4.05 8.05
N ALA A 91 -3.87 -4.80 7.98
CA ALA A 91 -3.37 -5.61 9.11
C ALA A 91 -2.80 -4.76 10.26
N CYS A 92 -2.35 -3.54 9.97
CA CYS A 92 -1.71 -2.66 10.94
C CYS A 92 -2.72 -1.99 11.90
N ASN A 93 -4.03 -2.03 11.59
CA ASN A 93 -5.08 -1.56 12.50
C ASN A 93 -5.61 -2.65 13.44
N ARG A 94 -4.98 -3.84 13.48
CA ARG A 94 -5.18 -4.78 14.58
C ARG A 94 -4.26 -4.36 15.73
N THR A 95 -4.80 -3.52 16.62
CA THR A 95 -4.20 -3.29 17.93
C THR A 95 -3.76 -4.63 18.56
N PRO A 96 -2.57 -4.73 19.17
CA PRO A 96 -2.15 -5.95 19.87
C PRO A 96 -2.93 -6.22 21.17
N SER A 97 -4.08 -5.57 21.41
CA SER A 97 -4.84 -5.73 22.65
C SER A 97 -5.87 -6.87 22.64
N GLN A 98 -5.94 -7.67 21.57
CA GLN A 98 -6.73 -8.91 21.56
C GLN A 98 -5.93 -10.16 21.19
N ALA A 99 -4.64 -10.20 21.54
CA ALA A 99 -3.96 -11.47 21.79
C ALA A 99 -4.44 -12.08 23.13
N LEU A 100 -5.76 -12.25 23.32
CA LEU A 100 -6.36 -12.84 24.52
C LEU A 100 -6.47 -14.37 24.47
N TRP A 101 -5.86 -15.05 23.50
CA TRP A 101 -5.88 -16.52 23.48
C TRP A 101 -4.69 -17.17 24.21
N ARG A 102 -3.68 -16.40 24.64
CA ARG A 102 -2.63 -16.91 25.54
C ARG A 102 -2.91 -16.48 26.98
N THR A 103 -3.81 -17.21 27.63
CA THR A 103 -3.67 -17.72 29.00
C THR A 103 -4.96 -18.40 29.42
N GLN A 104 -4.96 -19.74 29.44
CA GLN A 104 -5.31 -20.51 30.62
C GLN A 104 -4.83 -21.97 30.44
N PRO A 105 -4.56 -22.67 31.55
CA PRO A 105 -3.40 -23.52 31.69
C PRO A 105 -3.73 -24.99 31.44
N SER A 106 -2.66 -25.74 31.17
CA SER A 106 -2.63 -27.20 31.17
C SER A 106 -3.28 -27.78 32.43
N SER A 107 -4.50 -28.30 32.30
CA SER A 107 -4.97 -29.38 33.16
C SER A 107 -5.35 -30.59 32.30
N MET A 108 -4.53 -31.62 32.49
CA MET A 108 -4.75 -33.00 32.12
C MET A 108 -6.21 -33.44 32.24
N SER A 109 -6.73 -34.13 31.23
CA SER A 109 -7.17 -35.52 31.40
C SER A 109 -7.60 -36.09 30.05
N ARG A 110 -6.70 -36.84 29.41
CA ARG A 110 -7.09 -37.86 28.43
C ARG A 110 -7.84 -38.95 29.19
N ARG A 111 -9.12 -39.15 28.88
CA ARG A 111 -9.79 -40.45 29.01
C ARG A 111 -10.70 -40.69 27.81
N ARG A 112 -10.21 -41.46 26.84
CA ARG A 112 -11.01 -42.47 26.10
C ARG A 112 -10.81 -43.81 26.85
N PRO A 113 -11.66 -44.87 26.72
CA PRO A 113 -12.54 -45.17 25.59
C PRO A 113 -13.92 -45.84 25.92
N ALA A 114 -14.65 -46.16 24.83
CA ALA A 114 -15.44 -47.38 24.56
C ALA A 114 -16.99 -47.39 24.64
N SER A 115 -17.56 -47.80 23.50
CA SER A 115 -18.74 -48.67 23.23
C SER A 115 -20.14 -48.27 23.71
N ARG A 116 -21.02 -47.93 22.76
CA ARG A 116 -22.10 -48.83 22.30
C ARG A 116 -22.63 -48.38 20.93
#